data_AF-A0A0H3JZF0-F1
#
_entry.id   AF-A0A0H3JZF0-F1
#
_cell.length_a   1.000
_cell.length_b   1.000
_cell.length_c   1.000
_cell.angle_alpha   90.00
_cell.angle_beta   90.00
_cell.angle_gamma   90.00
#
_symmetry.space_group_name_H-M   'P 1'
#
loop_
_entity.id
_entity.type
_entity.pdbx_description
1 polymer ?
#
loop_
_entity_poly.entity_id
_entity_poly.type
_entity_poly.pdbx_seq_one_letter_code
_entity_poly.pdbx_strand_id
1 'polypeptide(L)'
;MLLFPSLSKPAMSSEFSDHLIEQLVQEAKGYADTDPAVERNCWLAVHRHAHGVLPSEYDIREIPEDLYLAVLERARAIAQATNP
;
A
#
# COMPACT_ATOMS: atom_id res chain seq x y z
N MET A 1 -28.50 -20.81 15.66
CA MET A 1 -27.06 -20.64 15.97
C MET A 1 -26.35 -20.57 14.63
N LEU A 2 -26.16 -19.36 14.08
CA LEU A 2 -25.57 -19.17 12.76
C LEU A 2 -24.04 -19.15 12.93
N LEU A 3 -23.40 -20.21 12.44
CA LEU A 3 -21.95 -20.31 12.33
C LEU A 3 -21.55 -19.44 11.13
N PHE A 4 -20.97 -18.26 11.37
CA PHE A 4 -20.28 -17.53 10.32
C PHE A 4 -18.99 -18.30 9.99
N PRO A 5 -18.77 -18.76 8.75
CA PRO A 5 -17.46 -19.24 8.38
C PRO A 5 -16.50 -18.05 8.47
N SER A 6 -15.45 -18.23 9.27
CA SER A 6 -14.33 -17.31 9.31
C SER A 6 -13.81 -17.14 7.89
N LEU A 7 -14.03 -15.97 7.31
CA LEU A 7 -13.32 -15.51 6.12
C LEU A 7 -11.85 -15.36 6.54
N SER A 8 -11.10 -16.46 6.51
CA SER A 8 -9.67 -16.36 6.22
C SER A 8 -9.60 -15.70 4.85
N LYS A 9 -9.44 -14.36 4.85
CA LYS A 9 -9.05 -13.58 3.69
C LYS A 9 -7.85 -14.35 3.10
N PRO A 10 -7.95 -14.93 1.90
CA PRO A 10 -6.81 -15.60 1.30
C PRO A 10 -5.68 -14.57 1.32
N ALA A 11 -4.50 -14.96 1.83
CA ALA A 11 -3.31 -14.13 1.70
C ALA A 11 -3.26 -13.71 0.23
N MET A 12 -3.46 -12.42 -0.04
CA MET A 12 -3.49 -11.92 -1.41
C MET A 12 -2.14 -12.26 -2.01
N SER A 13 -2.11 -13.30 -2.84
CA SER A 13 -1.00 -13.63 -3.69
C SER A 13 -0.96 -12.53 -4.74
N SER A 14 -0.41 -11.38 -4.34
CA SER A 14 -0.10 -10.27 -5.21
C SER A 14 0.66 -10.83 -6.41
N GLU A 15 0.11 -10.65 -7.60
CA GLU A 15 0.81 -10.89 -8.86
C GLU A 15 2.10 -10.05 -9.00
N PHE A 16 2.25 -9.04 -8.15
CA PHE A 16 3.45 -8.23 -8.02
C PHE A 16 4.49 -8.91 -7.14
N SER A 17 5.75 -8.88 -7.59
CA SER A 17 6.88 -9.42 -6.84
C SER A 17 7.08 -8.73 -5.48
N ASP A 18 7.51 -9.49 -4.47
CA ASP A 18 7.86 -8.96 -3.14
C ASP A 18 8.87 -7.80 -3.21
N HIS A 19 9.84 -7.88 -4.12
CA HIS A 19 10.82 -6.82 -4.33
C HIS A 19 10.16 -5.48 -4.72
N LEU A 20 9.21 -5.50 -5.65
CA LEU A 20 8.46 -4.31 -6.04
C LEU A 20 7.68 -3.73 -4.85
N ILE A 21 6.99 -4.58 -4.10
CA ILE A 21 6.24 -4.17 -2.91
C ILE A 21 7.17 -3.49 -1.90
N GLU A 22 8.33 -4.09 -1.62
CA GLU A 22 9.33 -3.53 -0.71
C GLU A 22 9.87 -2.18 -1.19
N GLN A 23 10.17 -2.05 -2.47
CA GLN A 23 10.60 -0.78 -3.06
C GLN A 23 9.56 0.32 -2.84
N LEU A 24 8.29 0.04 -3.12
CA LEU A 24 7.21 1.01 -2.97
C LEU A 24 6.93 1.36 -1.51
N VAL A 25 7.09 0.41 -0.57
CA VAL A 25 7.02 0.70 0.86
C VAL A 25 8.13 1.65 1.30
N GLN A 26 9.36 1.47 0.79
CA GLN A 26 10.46 2.39 1.09
C GLN A 26 10.21 3.78 0.50
N GLU A 27 9.68 3.85 -0.72
CA GLU A 27 9.29 5.13 -1.34
C GLU A 27 8.19 5.82 -0.53
N ALA A 28 7.16 5.09 -0.11
CA ALA A 28 6.09 5.62 0.73
C ALA A 28 6.61 6.16 2.07
N LYS A 29 7.58 5.49 2.71
CA LYS A 29 8.24 6.00 3.93
C LYS A 29 8.94 7.34 3.69
N GLY A 30 9.49 7.56 2.50
CA GLY A 30 10.09 8.84 2.12
C GLY A 30 9.10 10.02 2.10
N TYR A 31 7.79 9.76 2.04
CA TYR A 31 6.76 10.80 2.11
C TYR A 31 6.25 11.07 3.53
N ALA A 32 6.62 10.23 4.51
CA ALA A 32 6.14 10.32 5.89
C ALA A 32 6.56 11.62 6.59
N ASP A 33 7.63 12.27 6.13
CA ASP A 33 8.09 13.56 6.65
C ASP A 33 7.11 14.71 6.34
N THR A 34 6.29 14.57 5.29
CA THR A 34 5.31 15.59 4.88
C THR A 34 3.93 15.32 5.43
N ASP A 35 3.51 14.05 5.49
CA ASP A 35 2.23 13.62 6.01
C ASP A 35 2.37 12.21 6.63
N PRO A 36 2.00 12.00 7.91
CA PRO A 36 2.11 10.69 8.54
C PRO A 36 1.06 9.66 8.06
N ALA A 37 0.10 10.05 7.20
CA ALA A 37 -0.93 9.16 6.70
C ALA A 37 -0.34 8.06 5.79
N VAL A 38 -0.22 6.84 6.33
CA VAL A 38 0.38 5.69 5.62
C VAL A 38 -0.39 5.34 4.35
N GLU A 39 -1.73 5.44 4.37
CA GLU A 39 -2.60 5.19 3.23
C GLU A 39 -2.27 6.15 2.08
N ARG A 40 -2.16 7.43 2.40
CA ARG A 40 -1.83 8.47 1.43
C ARG A 40 -0.45 8.23 0.82
N ASN A 41 0.54 7.92 1.65
CA ASN A 41 1.91 7.73 1.19
C ASN A 41 2.05 6.49 0.31
N CYS A 42 1.35 5.40 0.64
CA CYS A 42 1.29 4.22 -0.21
C CYS A 42 0.63 4.54 -1.56
N TRP A 43 -0.47 5.30 -1.54
CA TRP A 43 -1.14 5.72 -2.77
C TRP A 43 -0.22 6.59 -3.65
N LEU A 44 0.52 7.54 -3.07
CA LEU A 44 1.49 8.37 -3.80
C LEU A 44 2.59 7.54 -4.48
N ALA A 45 3.16 6.57 -3.76
CA ALA A 45 4.19 5.69 -4.30
C ALA A 45 3.67 4.83 -5.47
N VAL A 46 2.48 4.22 -5.30
CA VAL A 46 1.87 3.41 -6.37
C VAL A 46 1.46 4.28 -7.56
N HIS A 47 0.91 5.47 -7.32
CA HIS A 47 0.60 6.42 -8.38
C HIS A 47 1.84 6.79 -9.19
N ARG A 48 2.93 7.16 -8.51
CA ARG A 48 4.20 7.49 -9.19
C ARG A 48 4.78 6.30 -9.94
N HIS A 49 4.66 5.08 -9.41
CA HIS A 49 5.08 3.87 -10.11
C HIS A 49 4.26 3.62 -11.38
N ALA A 50 2.93 3.71 -11.29
CA ALA A 50 2.03 3.46 -12.41
C ALA A 50 2.12 4.52 -13.51
N HIS A 51 2.34 5.79 -13.12
CA HIS A 51 2.21 6.94 -14.02
C HIS A 51 3.51 7.70 -14.29
N GLY A 52 4.59 7.35 -13.60
CA GLY A 52 5.90 8.01 -13.69
C GLY A 52 5.98 9.39 -13.02
N VAL A 53 4.88 9.89 -12.45
CA VAL A 53 4.77 11.24 -11.88
C VAL A 53 4.01 11.24 -10.57
N LEU A 54 4.34 12.20 -9.69
CA LEU A 54 3.49 12.49 -8.53
C LEU A 54 2.16 13.09 -8.99
N PRO A 55 1.06 12.83 -8.28
CA PRO A 55 -0.24 13.34 -8.63
C PRO A 55 -0.28 14.86 -8.45
N SER A 56 -0.85 15.56 -9.43
CA SER A 56 -1.20 16.97 -9.30
C SER A 56 -2.44 17.14 -8.42
N GLU A 57 -2.78 18.38 -8.07
CA GLU A 57 -4.09 18.66 -7.45
C GLU A 57 -5.22 18.12 -8.36
N TYR A 58 -6.19 17.42 -7.76
CA TYR A 58 -7.29 16.75 -8.47
C TYR A 58 -6.88 15.69 -9.50
N ASP A 59 -5.72 15.04 -9.33
CA ASP A 59 -5.38 13.88 -10.17
C ASP A 59 -6.36 12.73 -9.93
N ILE A 60 -7.15 12.41 -10.96
CA ILE A 60 -8.20 11.37 -10.93
C ILE A 60 -7.74 10.04 -11.51
N ARG A 61 -6.45 9.90 -11.84
CA ARG A 61 -5.97 8.68 -12.48
C ARG A 61 -6.08 7.48 -11.53
N GLU A 62 -6.60 6.40 -12.09
CA GLU A 62 -6.67 5.13 -11.39
C GLU A 62 -5.26 4.55 -11.17
N ILE A 63 -5.11 3.82 -10.08
CA ILE A 63 -3.91 3.06 -9.78
C ILE A 63 -4.28 1.57 -9.68
N PRO A 64 -3.33 0.64 -9.88
CA PRO A 64 -3.59 -0.77 -9.67
C PRO A 64 -3.95 -1.03 -8.20
N GLU A 65 -5.22 -1.32 -7.93
CA GLU A 65 -5.76 -1.47 -6.57
C GLU A 65 -5.06 -2.59 -5.80
N ASP A 66 -4.83 -3.73 -6.45
CA ASP A 66 -4.16 -4.88 -5.83
C ASP A 66 -2.73 -4.56 -5.39
N LEU A 67 -1.99 -3.77 -6.19
CA LEU A 67 -0.65 -3.31 -5.82
C LEU A 67 -0.71 -2.34 -4.64
N TYR A 68 -1.66 -1.40 -4.67
CA TYR A 68 -1.86 -0.46 -3.57
C TYR A 68 -2.16 -1.18 -2.25
N LEU A 69 -3.07 -2.15 -2.26
CA LEU A 69 -3.45 -2.92 -1.08
C LEU A 69 -2.27 -3.78 -0.58
N ALA A 70 -1.50 -4.41 -1.48
CA ALA A 70 -0.32 -5.18 -1.11
C ALA A 70 0.77 -4.31 -0.44
N VAL A 71 1.02 -3.11 -0.97
CA VAL A 71 1.94 -2.13 -0.38
C VAL A 71 1.44 -1.64 0.98
N LEU A 72 0.15 -1.31 1.08
CA LEU A 72 -0.46 -0.84 2.32
C LEU A 72 -0.42 -1.90 3.43
N GLU A 73 -0.76 -3.15 3.11
CA GLU A 73 -0.70 -4.26 4.06
C GLU A 73 0.73 -4.47 4.57
N ARG A 74 1.74 -4.43 3.68
CA ARG A 74 3.15 -4.56 4.07
C ARG A 74 3.62 -3.37 4.93
N ALA A 75 3.27 -2.14 4.57
CA ALA A 75 3.62 -0.95 5.34
C ALA A 75 3.03 -0.99 6.76
N ARG A 76 1.75 -1.38 6.88
CA ARG A 76 1.07 -1.53 8.18
C ARG A 76 1.67 -2.64 9.03
N ALA A 77 2.06 -3.77 8.44
CA ALA A 77 2.72 -4.85 9.17
C ALA A 77 4.05 -4.40 9.79
N ILE A 78 4.84 -3.59 9.05
CA ILE A 78 6.10 -3.02 9.56
C ILE A 78 5.84 -2.01 10.69
N ALA A 79 4.85 -1.12 10.52
CA ALA A 79 4.51 -0.14 11.56
C ALA A 79 4.05 -0.81 12.86
N GLN A 80 3.23 -1.85 12.77
CA GLN A 80 2.78 -2.62 13.94
C GLN A 80 3.93 -3.38 14.61
N ALA A 81 4.86 -3.94 13.83
CA ALA A 81 6.06 -4.60 14.38
C ALA A 81 7.02 -3.63 15.11
N THR A 82 6.88 -2.32 14.88
CA THR A 82 7.75 -1.30 15.47
C THR A 82 7.17 -0.71 16.77
N ASN A 83 5.91 -1.03 17.13
CA ASN A 83 5.27 -0.56 18.36
C ASN A 83 5.10 -1.74 19.35
N PRO A 84 6.01 -1.94 20.32
CA PRO A 84 5.93 -3.01 21.31
C PRO A 84 4.83 -2.79 22.36
#